data_AF-A0AAE4B2Q7-F1
#
_entry.id   AF-A0AAE4B2Q7-F1
#
_cell.length_a   1.000
_cell.length_b   1.000
_cell.length_c   1.000
_cell.angle_alpha   90.00
_cell.angle_beta   90.00
_cell.angle_gamma   90.00
#
_symmetry.space_group_name_H-M   'P 1'
#
loop_
_entity.id
_entity.type
_entity.pdbx_description
1 polymer ?
#
loop_
_entity_poly.entity_id
_entity_poly.type
_entity_poly.pdbx_seq_one_letter_code
_entity_poly.pdbx_strand_id
1 'polypeptide(L)'
;MRYDCAGAGQRTLSLFDNRSWQDHPPLLRPQMDTFRHLRTIHDLLGLLATAQELALPARVEARRQELVTALCPENMTPARAKRLATGSLPEDVRDFLKSLARHAGRARA
;
A
#
# COMPACT_ATOMS: atom_id res chain seq x y z
N MET A 1 1.97 5.92 -21.84
CA MET A 1 2.39 5.45 -20.50
C MET A 1 1.74 6.36 -19.46
N ARG A 2 0.70 5.91 -18.75
CA ARG A 2 0.22 6.60 -17.56
C ARG A 2 1.02 6.05 -16.41
N TYR A 3 1.95 6.83 -15.87
CA TYR A 3 2.58 6.49 -14.59
C TYR A 3 1.48 6.57 -13.53
N ASP A 4 0.79 5.45 -13.31
CA ASP A 4 -0.21 5.35 -12.26
C ASP A 4 0.52 5.15 -10.94
N CYS A 5 0.76 6.26 -10.24
CA CYS A 5 1.28 6.27 -8.87
C CYS A 5 0.27 5.69 -7.86
N ALA A 6 -0.87 5.14 -8.32
CA ALA A 6 -1.97 4.60 -7.52
C ALA A 6 -2.52 5.61 -6.50
N GLY A 7 -2.32 6.91 -6.73
CA GLY A 7 -2.67 7.99 -5.79
C GLY A 7 -1.60 8.35 -4.75
N ALA A 8 -0.43 7.69 -4.72
CA ALA A 8 0.63 7.96 -3.73
C ALA A 8 1.15 9.41 -3.78
N GLY A 9 1.18 10.03 -4.97
CA GLY A 9 1.59 11.43 -5.15
C GLY A 9 0.62 12.41 -4.48
N GLN A 10 -0.69 12.30 -4.78
CA GLN A 10 -1.73 13.11 -4.15
C GLN A 10 -1.78 12.88 -2.64
N ARG A 11 -1.64 11.61 -2.20
CA ARG A 11 -1.61 11.28 -0.78
C ARG A 11 -0.41 11.91 -0.08
N THR A 12 0.76 11.92 -0.72
CA THR A 12 1.95 12.61 -0.19
C THR A 12 1.66 14.08 0.06
N LEU A 13 1.14 14.82 -0.93
CA LEU A 13 0.81 16.24 -0.76
C LEU A 13 -0.18 16.48 0.39
N SER A 14 -1.20 15.63 0.53
CA SER A 14 -2.17 15.74 1.64
C SER A 14 -1.54 15.61 3.03
N LEU A 15 -0.42 14.89 3.16
CA LEU A 15 0.31 14.74 4.43
C LEU A 15 1.21 15.94 4.77
N PHE A 16 1.36 16.89 3.85
CA PHE A 16 2.15 18.11 4.01
C PHE A 16 1.30 19.38 3.81
N ASP A 17 0.01 19.31 4.11
CA ASP A 17 -0.95 20.43 3.98
C ASP A 17 -1.03 20.97 2.54
N ASN A 18 -0.84 20.11 1.55
CA ASN A 18 -0.76 20.44 0.13
C ASN A 18 0.37 21.43 -0.24
N ARG A 19 1.36 21.62 0.63
CA ARG A 19 2.55 22.43 0.31
C ARG A 19 3.39 21.75 -0.76
N SER A 20 3.86 22.53 -1.74
CA SER A 20 4.82 22.07 -2.74
C SER A 20 6.25 22.32 -2.27
N TRP A 21 7.16 21.40 -2.56
CA TRP A 21 8.59 21.63 -2.35
C TRP A 21 9.17 22.69 -3.28
N GLN A 22 8.51 23.01 -4.39
CA GLN A 22 8.96 24.08 -5.29
C GLN A 22 8.87 25.44 -4.60
N ASP A 23 7.80 25.66 -3.84
CA ASP A 23 7.59 26.89 -3.06
C ASP A 23 8.33 26.83 -1.71
N HIS A 24 8.56 25.62 -1.18
CA HIS A 24 9.27 25.39 0.07
C HIS A 24 10.36 24.32 -0.09
N PRO A 25 11.56 24.68 -0.61
CA PRO A 25 12.65 23.74 -0.90
C PRO A 25 13.03 22.76 0.22
N PRO A 26 12.97 23.13 1.52
CA PRO A 26 13.23 22.19 2.61
C PRO A 26 12.30 20.96 2.64
N LEU A 27 11.12 21.03 1.99
CA LEU A 27 10.18 19.91 1.93
C LEU A 27 10.58 18.83 0.91
N LEU A 28 11.52 19.10 0.01
CA LEU A 28 11.86 18.18 -1.09
C LEU A 28 12.21 16.79 -0.56
N ARG A 29 13.17 16.69 0.38
CA ARG A 29 13.58 15.39 0.94
C ARG A 29 12.44 14.70 1.71
N PRO A 30 11.77 15.35 2.69
CA PRO A 30 10.64 14.75 3.38
C PRO A 30 9.53 14.25 2.46
N GLN A 31 9.18 15.01 1.41
CA GLN A 31 8.14 14.62 0.48
C GLN A 31 8.55 13.46 -0.42
N MET A 32 9.78 13.48 -0.95
CA MET A 32 10.31 12.38 -1.76
C MET A 32 10.40 11.08 -0.97
N ASP A 33 10.89 11.13 0.27
CA ASP A 33 10.95 9.95 1.14
C ASP A 33 9.54 9.43 1.47
N THR A 34 8.62 10.33 1.84
CA THR A 34 7.22 9.96 2.12
C THR A 34 6.54 9.34 0.90
N PHE A 35 6.77 9.92 -0.28
CA PHE A 35 6.26 9.39 -1.54
C PHE A 35 6.75 7.96 -1.79
N ARG A 36 8.04 7.68 -1.59
CA ARG A 36 8.59 6.32 -1.75
C ARG A 36 7.89 5.32 -0.82
N HIS A 37 7.68 5.68 0.45
CA HIS A 37 6.98 4.82 1.39
C HIS A 37 5.51 4.59 1.00
N LEU A 38 4.79 5.65 0.62
CA LEU A 38 3.40 5.54 0.17
C LEU A 38 3.29 4.74 -1.12
N ARG A 39 4.24 4.87 -2.05
CA ARG A 39 4.26 4.05 -3.27
C ARG A 39 4.34 2.57 -2.94
N THR A 40 5.24 2.16 -2.04
CA THR A 40 5.30 0.76 -1.56
C THR A 40 3.99 0.29 -0.97
N ILE A 41 3.35 1.10 -0.12
CA ILE A 41 2.05 0.75 0.50
C ILE A 41 0.97 0.59 -0.57
N HIS A 42 0.88 1.52 -1.52
CA HIS A 42 -0.12 1.49 -2.58
C HIS A 42 0.08 0.31 -3.54
N ASP A 43 1.33 -0.05 -3.85
CA ASP A 43 1.63 -1.22 -4.68
C ASP A 43 1.17 -2.51 -3.98
N LEU A 44 1.38 -2.64 -2.67
CA LEU A 44 0.87 -3.77 -1.87
C LEU A 44 -0.66 -3.80 -1.82
N LEU A 45 -1.30 -2.65 -1.63
CA LEU A 45 -2.76 -2.53 -1.67
C LEU A 45 -3.33 -2.93 -3.03
N GLY A 46 -2.66 -2.56 -4.13
CA GLY A 46 -3.04 -2.99 -5.48
C GLY A 46 -3.04 -4.50 -5.62
N LEU A 47 -1.98 -5.18 -5.14
CA LEU A 47 -1.91 -6.65 -5.16
C LEU A 47 -3.01 -7.29 -4.30
N LEU A 48 -3.30 -6.73 -3.12
CA LEU A 48 -4.40 -7.21 -2.26
C LEU A 48 -5.77 -6.94 -2.87
N ALA A 49 -5.95 -5.87 -3.64
CA ALA A 49 -7.18 -5.61 -4.38
C ALA A 49 -7.36 -6.64 -5.50
N THR A 50 -6.33 -6.92 -6.29
CA THR A 50 -6.36 -7.98 -7.32
C THR A 50 -6.62 -9.35 -6.71
N ALA A 51 -6.05 -9.66 -5.55
CA ALA A 51 -6.28 -10.95 -4.86
C ALA A 51 -7.77 -11.21 -4.53
N GLN A 52 -8.57 -10.16 -4.34
CA GLN A 52 -10.02 -10.28 -4.09
C GLN A 52 -10.76 -10.96 -5.24
N GLU A 53 -10.25 -10.85 -6.48
CA GLU A 53 -10.87 -11.42 -7.68
C GLU A 53 -10.78 -12.96 -7.74
N LEU A 54 -9.97 -13.58 -6.88
CA LEU A 54 -9.73 -15.03 -6.86
C LEU A 54 -10.81 -15.86 -6.13
N ALA A 55 -11.96 -15.25 -5.78
CA ALA A 55 -13.04 -15.90 -5.02
C ALA A 55 -12.53 -16.63 -3.76
N LEU A 56 -11.87 -15.88 -2.88
CA LEU A 56 -11.17 -16.42 -1.72
C LEU A 56 -12.14 -17.05 -0.69
N PRO A 57 -11.77 -18.17 -0.03
CA PRO A 57 -12.54 -18.67 1.11
C PRO A 57 -12.65 -17.63 2.22
N ALA A 58 -13.77 -17.60 2.96
CA ALA A 58 -14.07 -16.57 3.96
C ALA A 58 -12.93 -16.27 4.94
N ARG A 59 -12.22 -17.31 5.43
CA ARG A 59 -11.06 -17.13 6.33
C ARG A 59 -9.89 -16.41 5.66
N VAL A 60 -9.64 -16.71 4.38
CA VAL A 60 -8.56 -16.10 3.60
C VAL A 60 -8.91 -14.66 3.26
N GLU A 61 -10.19 -14.41 2.93
CA GLU A 61 -10.70 -13.06 2.69
C GLU A 61 -10.63 -12.17 3.94
N ALA A 62 -10.99 -12.71 5.12
CA ALA A 62 -10.84 -11.99 6.39
C ALA A 62 -9.37 -11.57 6.62
N ARG A 63 -8.41 -12.46 6.37
CA ARG A 63 -6.98 -12.14 6.49
C ARG A 63 -6.53 -11.08 5.48
N ARG A 64 -7.04 -11.13 4.24
CA ARG A 64 -6.79 -10.08 3.22
C ARG A 64 -7.25 -8.72 3.73
N GLN A 65 -8.46 -8.65 4.29
CA GLN A 65 -9.04 -7.41 4.80
C GLN A 65 -8.27 -6.87 6.01
N GLU A 66 -7.79 -7.73 6.92
CA GLU A 66 -6.91 -7.32 8.02
C GLU A 66 -5.63 -6.64 7.51
N LEU A 67 -5.00 -7.21 6.48
CA LEU A 67 -3.79 -6.64 5.87
C LEU A 67 -4.07 -5.29 5.18
N VAL A 68 -5.21 -5.16 4.50
CA VAL A 68 -5.67 -3.89 3.91
C VAL A 68 -5.86 -2.84 5.01
N THR A 69 -6.56 -3.18 6.09
CA THR A 69 -6.79 -2.26 7.22
C THR A 69 -5.48 -1.86 7.90
N ALA A 70 -4.53 -2.78 8.05
CA ALA A 70 -3.21 -2.49 8.62
C ALA A 70 -2.38 -1.52 7.76
N LEU A 71 -2.51 -1.61 6.42
CA LEU A 71 -1.85 -0.71 5.47
C LEU A 71 -2.52 0.66 5.34
N CYS A 72 -3.81 0.77 5.70
CA CYS A 72 -4.64 1.97 5.55
C CYS A 72 -5.13 2.54 6.90
N PRO A 73 -4.25 2.96 7.83
CA PRO A 73 -4.68 3.64 9.04
C PRO A 73 -5.33 5.00 8.71
N GLU A 74 -6.39 5.34 9.45
CA GLU A 74 -7.11 6.62 9.31
C GLU A 74 -6.17 7.82 9.52
N ASN A 75 -5.31 7.76 10.53
CA ASN A 75 -4.34 8.80 10.88
C ASN A 75 -2.96 8.56 10.25
N MET A 76 -2.91 8.50 8.91
CA MET A 76 -1.65 8.39 8.18
C MET A 76 -0.77 9.63 8.41
N THR A 77 0.53 9.41 8.65
CA THR A 77 1.56 10.45 8.76
C THR A 77 2.84 9.99 8.04
N PRO A 78 3.78 10.90 7.68
CA PRO A 78 5.07 10.53 7.10
C PRO A 78 5.83 9.46 7.90
N ALA A 79 5.89 9.63 9.22
CA ALA A 79 6.54 8.68 10.11
C ALA A 79 5.83 7.31 10.14
N ARG A 80 4.50 7.30 10.07
CA ARG A 80 3.72 6.06 10.02
C ARG A 80 3.88 5.36 8.67
N ALA A 81 3.86 6.10 7.56
CA ALA A 81 4.13 5.56 6.23
C ALA A 81 5.51 4.89 6.18
N LYS A 82 6.55 5.54 6.73
CA LYS A 82 7.89 4.93 6.86
C LYS A 82 7.84 3.61 7.62
N ARG A 83 7.22 3.58 8.81
CA ARG A 83 7.13 2.35 9.63
C ARG A 83 6.41 1.23 8.91
N LEU A 84 5.30 1.52 8.23
CA LEU A 84 4.53 0.53 7.50
C LEU A 84 5.30 0.00 6.28
N ALA A 85 5.97 0.89 5.53
CA ALA A 85 6.71 0.50 4.33
C ALA A 85 8.03 -0.23 4.61
N THR A 86 8.62 -0.05 5.79
CA THR A 86 9.94 -0.62 6.15
C THR A 86 9.90 -1.65 7.29
N GLY A 87 8.73 -1.86 7.91
CA GLY A 87 8.51 -2.86 8.95
C GLY A 87 8.23 -4.25 8.39
N SER A 88 7.58 -5.12 9.19
CA SER A 88 7.25 -6.50 8.79
C SER A 88 6.06 -6.60 7.84
N LEU A 89 5.17 -5.61 7.82
CA LEU A 89 3.91 -5.68 7.10
C LEU A 89 4.05 -5.96 5.58
N PRO A 90 5.04 -5.40 4.86
CA PRO A 90 5.30 -5.77 3.47
C PRO A 90 5.66 -7.25 3.29
N GLU A 91 6.37 -7.86 4.23
CA GLU A 91 6.68 -9.29 4.22
C GLU A 91 5.43 -10.12 4.50
N ASP A 92 4.65 -9.73 5.52
CA ASP A 92 3.37 -10.38 5.84
C ASP A 92 2.43 -10.41 4.63
N VAL A 93 2.36 -9.32 3.86
CA VAL A 93 1.58 -9.25 2.62
C VAL A 93 2.16 -10.17 1.54
N ARG A 94 3.48 -10.15 1.33
CA ARG A 94 4.12 -11.02 0.33
C ARG A 94 3.89 -12.50 0.64
N ASP A 95 3.99 -12.89 1.89
CA ASP A 95 3.81 -14.27 2.31
C ASP A 95 2.33 -14.68 2.25
N PHE A 96 1.41 -13.77 2.57
CA PHE A 96 -0.02 -13.96 2.30
C PHE A 96 -0.27 -14.21 0.80
N LEU A 97 0.26 -13.36 -0.08
CA LEU A 97 0.08 -13.48 -1.53
C LEU A 97 0.67 -14.79 -2.08
N LYS A 98 1.87 -15.20 -1.64
CA LYS A 98 2.44 -16.52 -1.98
C LYS A 98 1.52 -17.66 -1.56
N SER A 99 0.89 -17.54 -0.40
CA SER A 99 -0.06 -18.54 0.11
C SER A 99 -1.31 -18.67 -0.78
N LEU A 100 -1.63 -17.66 -1.60
CA LEU A 100 -2.76 -17.69 -2.53
C LEU A 100 -2.56 -18.58 -3.76
N ALA A 101 -1.33 -19.00 -4.07
CA ALA A 101 -1.05 -19.89 -5.21
C ALA A 101 -1.90 -21.17 -5.20
N ARG A 102 -2.20 -21.69 -4.01
CA ARG A 102 -3.08 -22.87 -3.81
C ARG A 102 -4.56 -22.63 -4.12
N HIS A 103 -4.98 -21.36 -4.14
CA HIS A 103 -6.36 -20.95 -4.42
C HIS A 103 -6.55 -20.58 -5.90
N ALA A 104 -5.53 -20.03 -6.57
CA ALA A 104 -5.57 -19.71 -8.00
C ALA A 104 -5.80 -20.94 -8.90
N GLY A 105 -5.37 -22.14 -8.47
CA GLY A 105 -5.62 -23.40 -9.20
C GLY A 105 -7.05 -23.95 -9.08
N ARG A 106 -7.84 -23.49 -8.09
CA ARG A 106 -9.20 -23.98 -7.83
C ARG A 106 -10.30 -23.16 -8.53
N ALA A 107 -10.00 -21.92 -8.94
CA ALA A 107 -10.96 -21.01 -9.57
C ALA A 107 -11.18 -21.29 -11.08
N ARG A 108 -10.53 -22.31 -11.66
CA ARG A 108 -10.59 -22.65 -13.10
C ARG A 108 -11.20 -24.02 -13.39
N ALA A 109 -11.96 -24.60 -12.46
CA ALA A 109 -12.66 -25.87 -12.63
C ALA A 109 -14.18 -25.67 -12.69
#